data_AF-A0AB34SI52-F1
#
_entry.id   AF-A0AB34SI52-F1
#
_cell.length_a   1.000
_cell.length_b   1.000
_cell.length_c   1.000
_cell.angle_alpha   90.00
_cell.angle_beta   90.00
_cell.angle_gamma   90.00
#
_symmetry.space_group_name_H-M   'P 1'
#
loop_
_entity.id
_entity.type
_entity.pdbx_description
1 polymer ?
#
loop_
_entity_poly.entity_id
_entity_poly.type
_entity_poly.pdbx_seq_one_letter_code
_entity_poly.pdbx_strand_id
1 'polypeptide(L)'
;MKKFVCTVCGYVYEGEKAPEKCPVCGVGPEKFMEQSGEMTWASEHVIGVAQGASEDIMADLRANFEGECCEVGMYLAMARVAHREGYPEVGMYYEKAAFEEAEHAAKFAELLGEVVTSSTKKNLELRVEAENGATAGKTDLAKRAKVANL
;
A
#
# COMPACT_ATOMS: atom_id res chain seq x y z
N MET A 1 -7.56 -36.56 -6.81
CA MET A 1 -6.17 -36.20 -6.47
C MET A 1 -6.10 -34.69 -6.45
N LYS A 2 -5.65 -34.08 -5.35
CA LYS A 2 -5.59 -32.61 -5.22
C LYS A 2 -4.23 -32.12 -5.72
N LYS A 3 -4.18 -30.92 -6.28
CA LYS A 3 -2.93 -30.25 -6.67
C LYS A 3 -2.61 -29.18 -5.64
N PHE A 4 -1.37 -29.17 -5.16
CA PHE A 4 -0.86 -28.18 -4.22
C PHE A 4 0.29 -27.45 -4.89
N VAL A 5 0.18 -26.12 -5.01
CA VAL A 5 1.22 -25.29 -5.60
C VAL A 5 1.97 -24.56 -4.50
N CYS A 6 3.30 -24.69 -4.50
CA CYS A 6 4.16 -23.93 -3.61
C CYS A 6 4.11 -22.45 -3.99
N THR A 7 3.72 -21.58 -3.06
CA THR A 7 3.58 -20.14 -3.28
C THR A 7 4.92 -19.41 -3.40
N VAL A 8 6.02 -20.09 -3.11
CA VAL A 8 7.38 -19.51 -3.13
C VAL A 8 8.12 -19.84 -4.43
N CYS A 9 8.01 -21.07 -4.93
CA CYS A 9 8.79 -21.51 -6.12
C CYS A 9 7.94 -22.09 -7.25
N GLY A 10 6.62 -22.21 -7.08
CA GLY A 10 5.72 -22.76 -8.09
C GLY A 10 5.75 -24.29 -8.24
N TYR A 11 6.47 -25.03 -7.39
CA TYR A 11 6.45 -26.49 -7.41
C TYR A 11 5.03 -27.04 -7.20
N VAL A 12 4.58 -27.91 -8.12
CA VAL A 12 3.26 -28.53 -8.07
C VAL A 12 3.40 -29.95 -7.50
N TYR A 13 2.71 -30.21 -6.40
CA TYR A 13 2.60 -31.51 -5.77
C TYR A 13 1.19 -32.09 -6.00
N GLU A 14 1.09 -33.35 -6.42
CA GLU A 14 -0.18 -34.04 -6.59
C GLU A 14 -0.33 -35.10 -5.49
N GLY A 15 -1.37 -34.98 -4.65
CA GLY A 15 -1.59 -35.89 -3.52
C GLY A 15 -2.88 -35.61 -2.76
N GLU A 16 -3.04 -36.22 -1.58
CA GLU A 16 -4.21 -35.95 -0.71
C GLU A 16 -4.00 -34.76 0.24
N LYS A 17 -2.75 -34.48 0.62
CA LYS A 17 -2.34 -33.40 1.53
C LYS A 17 -1.08 -32.72 1.01
N ALA A 18 -0.87 -31.45 1.36
CA ALA A 18 0.36 -30.71 1.06
C ALA A 18 1.59 -31.44 1.64
N PRO A 19 2.75 -31.44 0.94
CA PRO A 19 3.96 -32.10 1.42
C PRO A 19 4.54 -31.37 2.64
N GLU A 20 5.18 -32.10 3.56
CA GLU A 20 5.79 -31.52 4.78
C GLU A 20 6.92 -30.54 4.48
N LYS A 21 7.61 -30.70 3.35
CA LYS A 21 8.58 -29.73 2.84
C LYS A 21 8.53 -29.69 1.32
N CYS A 22 8.64 -28.50 0.76
CA CYS A 22 8.83 -28.32 -0.67
C CYS A 22 10.19 -28.92 -1.09
N PRO A 23 10.25 -29.83 -2.08
CA PRO A 23 11.52 -30.41 -2.53
C PRO A 23 12.43 -29.41 -3.28
N VAL A 24 11.89 -28.26 -3.70
CA VAL A 24 12.63 -27.24 -4.46
C VAL A 24 13.18 -26.14 -3.55
N CYS A 25 12.34 -25.55 -2.69
CA CYS A 25 12.73 -24.40 -1.86
C CYS A 25 12.73 -24.67 -0.35
N GLY A 26 12.32 -25.86 0.09
CA GLY A 26 12.41 -26.28 1.49
C GLY A 26 11.38 -25.69 2.46
N VAL A 27 10.47 -24.82 1.99
CA VAL A 27 9.38 -24.26 2.81
C VAL A 27 8.38 -25.33 3.25
N GLY A 28 7.69 -25.10 4.36
CA GLY A 28 6.73 -26.05 4.93
C GLY A 28 5.37 -26.08 4.21
N PRO A 29 4.45 -26.94 4.67
CA PRO A 29 3.13 -27.12 4.07
C PRO A 29 2.26 -25.86 4.12
N GLU A 30 2.54 -24.92 5.04
CA GLU A 30 1.86 -23.63 5.18
C GLU A 30 2.02 -22.73 3.96
N LYS A 31 3.02 -22.98 3.10
CA LYS A 31 3.27 -22.25 1.86
C LYS A 31 2.78 -23.02 0.62
N PHE A 32 1.86 -23.98 0.78
CA PHE A 32 1.20 -24.65 -0.32
C PHE A 32 -0.28 -24.26 -0.39
N MET A 33 -0.73 -23.81 -1.56
CA MET A 33 -2.15 -23.56 -1.84
C MET A 33 -2.74 -24.71 -2.65
N GLU A 34 -3.92 -25.21 -2.24
CA GLU A 34 -4.69 -26.18 -3.00
C GLU A 34 -5.28 -25.49 -4.24
N GLN A 35 -4.95 -26.00 -5.43
CA GLN A 35 -5.47 -25.52 -6.69
C GLN A 35 -6.83 -26.19 -6.95
N SER A 36 -7.92 -25.52 -6.55
CA SER A 36 -9.28 -25.88 -6.97
C SER A 36 -9.48 -25.47 -8.44
N GLY A 37 -10.38 -26.16 -9.15
CA GLY A 37 -10.49 -26.16 -10.63
C GLY A 37 -10.89 -24.84 -11.31
N GLU A 38 -10.89 -23.71 -10.62
CA GLU A 38 -11.01 -22.39 -11.24
C GLU A 38 -9.59 -21.89 -11.57
N MET A 39 -9.35 -21.49 -12.82
CA MET A 39 -8.07 -20.95 -13.22
C MET A 39 -7.81 -19.64 -12.46
N THR A 40 -7.01 -19.72 -11.40
CA THR A 40 -6.43 -18.55 -10.74
C THR A 40 -5.28 -18.03 -11.59
N TRP A 41 -5.16 -16.70 -11.69
CA TRP A 41 -4.10 -16.10 -12.50
C TRP A 41 -2.75 -16.30 -11.81
N ALA A 42 -1.68 -16.46 -12.59
CA ALA A 42 -0.33 -16.62 -12.05
C ALA A 42 0.15 -15.40 -11.22
N SER A 43 -0.48 -14.25 -11.43
CA SER A 43 -0.29 -13.00 -10.70
C SER A 43 -1.67 -12.37 -10.52
N GLU A 44 -2.19 -12.40 -9.29
CA GLU A 44 -3.38 -11.66 -8.90
C GLU A 44 -2.97 -10.49 -8.02
N HIS A 45 -3.61 -9.35 -8.22
CA HIS A 45 -3.39 -8.19 -7.38
C HIS A 45 -4.12 -8.40 -6.04
N VAL A 46 -3.34 -8.58 -4.97
CA VAL A 46 -3.85 -8.87 -3.63
C VAL A 46 -3.46 -7.74 -2.68
N ILE A 47 -4.45 -7.07 -2.12
CA ILE A 47 -4.24 -6.05 -1.08
C ILE A 47 -3.78 -6.74 0.20
N GLY A 48 -2.73 -6.20 0.83
CA GLY A 48 -2.17 -6.73 2.06
C GLY A 48 -1.24 -7.93 1.86
N VAL A 49 -0.70 -8.14 0.66
CA VAL A 49 0.18 -9.28 0.37
C VAL A 49 1.46 -9.30 1.24
N ALA A 50 1.89 -8.15 1.76
CA ALA A 50 3.03 -8.06 2.67
C ALA A 50 2.70 -8.49 4.12
N GLN A 51 1.41 -8.65 4.48
CA GLN A 51 1.01 -9.00 5.84
C GLN A 51 1.60 -10.36 6.26
N GLY A 52 2.29 -10.37 7.40
CA GLY A 52 3.03 -11.53 7.89
C GLY A 52 4.49 -11.59 7.44
N ALA A 53 4.99 -10.58 6.72
CA ALA A 53 6.42 -10.33 6.59
C ALA A 53 7.04 -9.95 7.94
N SER A 54 8.37 -9.97 8.02
CA SER A 54 9.09 -9.56 9.22
C SER A 54 8.90 -8.07 9.51
N GLU A 55 9.00 -7.68 10.79
CA GLU A 55 8.68 -6.31 11.21
C GLU A 55 9.62 -5.27 10.60
N ASP A 56 10.87 -5.62 10.31
CA ASP A 56 11.81 -4.77 9.57
C ASP A 56 11.30 -4.47 8.15
N ILE A 57 10.82 -5.48 7.42
CA ILE A 57 10.23 -5.28 6.09
C ILE A 57 8.97 -4.42 6.18
N MET A 58 8.10 -4.70 7.16
CA MET A 58 6.87 -3.93 7.35
C MET A 58 7.17 -2.47 7.69
N ALA A 59 8.16 -2.21 8.55
CA ALA A 59 8.61 -0.88 8.89
C ALA A 59 9.16 -0.13 7.66
N ASP A 60 9.98 -0.79 6.85
CA ASP A 60 10.50 -0.19 5.61
C ASP A 60 9.39 0.13 4.62
N LEU A 61 8.40 -0.75 4.44
CA LEU A 61 7.25 -0.48 3.56
C LEU A 61 6.42 0.71 4.04
N ARG A 62 6.20 0.84 5.36
CA ARG A 62 5.52 2.02 5.94
C ARG A 62 6.34 3.30 5.74
N ALA A 63 7.66 3.23 5.96
CA ALA A 63 8.55 4.37 5.76
C ALA A 63 8.56 4.83 4.29
N ASN A 64 8.58 3.90 3.33
CA ASN A 64 8.44 4.23 1.92
C ASN A 64 7.08 4.87 1.62
N PHE A 65 5.97 4.28 2.10
CA PHE A 65 4.64 4.89 1.94
C PHE A 65 4.59 6.35 2.46
N GLU A 66 5.12 6.60 3.65
CA GLU A 66 5.18 7.94 4.24
C GLU A 66 6.10 8.89 3.46
N GLY A 67 7.25 8.39 3.01
CA GLY A 67 8.22 9.13 2.19
C GLY A 67 7.60 9.59 0.88
N GLU A 68 7.03 8.68 0.11
CA GLU A 68 6.36 8.98 -1.17
C GLU A 68 5.21 9.97 -0.98
N CYS A 69 4.39 9.81 0.07
CA CYS A 69 3.33 10.78 0.40
C CYS A 69 3.87 12.19 0.69
N CYS A 70 5.06 12.28 1.30
CA CYS A 70 5.74 13.55 1.54
C CYS A 70 6.22 14.17 0.23
N GLU A 71 6.80 13.38 -0.66
CA GLU A 71 7.28 13.84 -1.97
C GLU A 71 6.16 14.42 -2.83
N VAL A 72 4.96 13.82 -2.81
CA VAL A 72 3.77 14.40 -3.47
C VAL A 72 3.56 15.86 -3.02
N GLY A 73 3.56 16.10 -1.71
CA GLY A 73 3.38 17.44 -1.16
C GLY A 73 4.53 18.39 -1.52
N MET A 74 5.77 17.89 -1.51
CA MET A 74 6.96 18.65 -1.89
C MET A 74 6.91 19.07 -3.36
N TYR A 75 6.62 18.16 -4.28
CA TYR A 75 6.53 18.46 -5.71
C TYR A 75 5.40 19.44 -6.02
N LEU A 76 4.24 19.31 -5.40
CA LEU A 76 3.15 20.30 -5.55
C LEU A 76 3.55 21.69 -5.01
N ALA A 77 4.34 21.75 -3.93
CA ALA A 77 4.87 23.01 -3.43
C ALA A 77 5.90 23.62 -4.39
N MET A 78 6.80 22.81 -4.95
CA MET A 78 7.78 23.22 -5.96
C MET A 78 7.10 23.70 -7.25
N ALA A 79 6.06 23.02 -7.71
CA ALA A 79 5.26 23.44 -8.86
C ALA A 79 4.70 24.86 -8.68
N ARG A 80 4.12 25.14 -7.50
CA ARG A 80 3.61 26.48 -7.16
C ARG A 80 4.70 27.55 -7.16
N VAL A 81 5.92 27.22 -6.76
CA VAL A 81 7.06 28.15 -6.84
C VAL A 81 7.43 28.40 -8.29
N ALA A 82 7.60 27.34 -9.10
CA ALA A 82 7.92 27.46 -10.51
C ALA A 82 6.91 28.33 -11.29
N HIS A 83 5.61 28.16 -11.02
CA HIS A 83 4.58 29.01 -11.61
C HIS A 83 4.71 30.50 -11.22
N ARG A 84 5.06 30.80 -9.97
CA ARG A 84 5.24 32.19 -9.50
C ARG A 84 6.48 32.85 -10.09
N GLU A 85 7.51 32.07 -10.37
CA GLU A 85 8.74 32.54 -11.02
C GLU A 85 8.59 32.68 -12.55
N GLY A 86 7.46 32.23 -13.11
CA GLY A 86 7.19 32.32 -14.54
C GLY A 86 7.71 31.16 -15.36
N TYR A 87 7.94 29.98 -14.75
CA TYR A 87 8.36 28.74 -15.42
C TYR A 87 7.21 27.71 -15.47
N PRO A 88 6.19 27.91 -16.34
CA PRO A 88 5.01 27.06 -16.35
C PRO A 88 5.29 25.61 -16.75
N GLU A 89 6.23 25.34 -17.66
CA GLU A 89 6.59 23.99 -18.08
C GLU A 89 7.24 23.19 -16.95
N VAL A 90 8.06 23.86 -16.14
CA VAL A 90 8.68 23.25 -14.94
C VAL A 90 7.61 22.98 -13.88
N GLY A 91 6.66 23.92 -13.70
CA GLY A 91 5.52 23.71 -12.81
C GLY A 91 4.69 22.49 -13.21
N MET A 92 4.32 22.39 -14.49
CA MET A 92 3.58 21.24 -15.03
C MET A 92 4.35 19.92 -14.88
N TYR A 93 5.68 19.95 -15.06
CA TYR A 93 6.52 18.78 -14.80
C TYR A 93 6.43 18.34 -13.33
N TYR A 94 6.56 19.27 -12.38
CA TYR A 94 6.46 18.93 -10.96
C TYR A 94 5.08 18.41 -10.56
N GLU A 95 4.00 18.94 -11.14
CA GLU A 95 2.65 18.36 -10.95
C GLU A 95 2.57 16.92 -11.47
N LYS A 96 3.20 16.63 -12.61
CA LYS A 96 3.26 15.28 -13.15
C LYS A 96 4.08 14.34 -12.26
N ALA A 97 5.24 14.79 -11.77
CA ALA A 97 6.07 14.03 -10.83
C ALA A 97 5.31 13.73 -9.53
N ALA A 98 4.54 14.69 -9.00
CA ALA A 98 3.69 14.46 -7.84
C ALA A 98 2.67 13.33 -8.05
N PHE A 99 2.13 13.19 -9.27
CA PHE A 99 1.25 12.06 -9.60
C PHE A 99 1.99 10.72 -9.73
N GLU A 100 3.26 10.74 -10.10
CA GLU A 100 4.11 9.54 -10.14
C GLU A 100 4.43 9.05 -8.72
N GLU A 101 4.80 9.95 -7.81
CA GLU A 101 5.01 9.55 -6.40
C GLU A 101 3.70 9.14 -5.71
N ALA A 102 2.57 9.73 -6.09
CA ALA A 102 1.26 9.27 -5.63
C ALA A 102 0.95 7.83 -6.07
N GLU A 103 1.46 7.42 -7.24
CA GLU A 103 1.35 6.04 -7.72
C GLU A 103 2.25 5.10 -6.92
N HIS A 104 3.48 5.51 -6.63
CA HIS A 104 4.39 4.75 -5.76
C HIS A 104 3.79 4.57 -4.36
N ALA A 105 3.29 5.64 -3.76
CA ALA A 105 2.59 5.58 -2.47
C ALA A 105 1.38 4.63 -2.51
N ALA A 106 0.58 4.67 -3.58
CA ALA A 106 -0.57 3.78 -3.73
C ALA A 106 -0.17 2.30 -3.74
N LYS A 107 0.91 1.94 -4.45
CA LYS A 107 1.45 0.57 -4.44
C LYS A 107 1.89 0.13 -3.05
N PHE A 108 2.61 0.96 -2.32
CA PHE A 108 3.02 0.62 -0.95
C PHE A 108 1.81 0.46 -0.02
N ALA A 109 0.80 1.31 -0.15
CA ALA A 109 -0.45 1.19 0.59
C ALA A 109 -1.16 -0.14 0.31
N GLU A 110 -1.23 -0.55 -0.96
CA GLU A 110 -1.83 -1.82 -1.38
C GLU A 110 -1.02 -3.02 -0.87
N LEU A 111 0.31 -2.98 -0.91
CA LEU A 111 1.17 -4.02 -0.35
C LEU A 111 0.95 -4.20 1.16
N LEU A 112 0.88 -3.10 1.90
CA LEU A 112 0.66 -3.09 3.35
C LEU A 112 -0.75 -3.58 3.72
N GLY A 113 -1.78 -3.09 3.01
CA GLY A 113 -3.18 -3.37 3.33
C GLY A 113 -3.63 -2.81 4.70
N GLU A 114 -2.89 -1.85 5.26
CA GLU A 114 -3.18 -1.23 6.56
C GLU A 114 -4.06 0.01 6.42
N VAL A 115 -3.88 0.76 5.33
CA VAL A 115 -4.59 2.02 5.05
C VAL A 115 -5.65 1.88 3.95
N VAL A 116 -5.72 0.70 3.32
CA VAL A 116 -6.67 0.37 2.27
C VAL A 116 -7.12 -1.09 2.44
N THR A 117 -8.39 -1.34 2.14
CA THR A 117 -8.99 -2.68 2.12
C THR A 117 -9.44 -3.05 0.72
N SER A 118 -9.75 -4.33 0.51
CA SER A 118 -10.33 -4.82 -0.75
C SER A 118 -11.80 -4.44 -1.00
N SER A 119 -12.42 -3.67 -0.10
CA SER A 119 -13.82 -3.25 -0.23
C SER A 119 -13.93 -1.73 -0.33
N THR A 120 -14.43 -1.25 -1.48
CA THR A 120 -14.72 0.18 -1.70
C THR A 120 -15.65 0.74 -0.62
N LYS A 121 -16.69 -0.01 -0.23
CA LYS A 121 -17.61 0.41 0.83
C LYS A 121 -16.86 0.61 2.14
N LYS A 122 -16.01 -0.35 2.52
CA LYS A 122 -15.25 -0.25 3.78
C LYS A 122 -14.24 0.89 3.74
N ASN A 123 -13.58 1.10 2.61
CA ASN A 123 -12.65 2.22 2.42
C ASN A 123 -13.36 3.58 2.58
N LEU A 124 -14.57 3.71 2.04
CA LEU A 124 -15.39 4.92 2.21
C LEU A 124 -15.76 5.16 3.68
N GLU A 125 -16.22 4.13 4.38
CA GLU A 125 -16.55 4.22 5.82
C GLU A 125 -15.33 4.68 6.63
N LEU A 126 -14.18 4.04 6.42
CA LEU A 126 -12.93 4.39 7.11
C LEU A 126 -12.47 5.82 6.79
N ARG A 127 -12.61 6.28 5.53
CA ARG A 127 -12.24 7.66 5.16
C ARG A 127 -13.17 8.68 5.80
N VAL A 128 -14.47 8.41 5.86
CA VAL A 128 -15.44 9.29 6.53
C VAL A 128 -15.12 9.42 8.02
N GLU A 129 -14.83 8.31 8.70
CA GLU A 129 -14.43 8.30 10.10
C GLU A 129 -13.14 9.10 10.32
N ALA A 130 -12.13 8.88 9.47
CA ALA A 130 -10.86 9.60 9.54
C ALA A 130 -11.02 11.11 9.31
N GLU A 131 -11.81 11.54 8.32
CA GLU A 131 -12.04 12.98 8.05
C GLU A 131 -12.83 13.66 9.17
N ASN A 132 -13.81 12.98 9.76
CA ASN A 132 -14.56 13.50 10.91
C ASN A 132 -13.62 13.73 12.11
N GLY A 133 -12.76 12.74 12.40
CA GLY A 133 -11.73 12.85 13.44
C GLY A 133 -10.74 13.99 13.15
N ALA A 134 -10.24 14.08 11.93
CA ALA A 134 -9.31 15.14 11.51
C ALA A 134 -9.94 16.53 11.60
N THR A 135 -11.21 16.68 11.22
CA THR A 135 -11.95 17.94 11.32
C THR A 135 -12.11 18.38 12.76
N ALA A 136 -12.47 17.46 13.66
CA ALA A 136 -12.56 17.73 15.09
C ALA A 136 -11.20 18.15 15.66
N GLY A 137 -10.13 17.41 15.33
CA GLY A 137 -8.76 17.72 15.77
C GLY A 137 -8.25 19.07 15.26
N LYS A 138 -8.47 19.39 13.98
CA LYS A 138 -8.13 20.71 13.40
C LYS A 138 -8.89 21.85 14.09
N THR A 139 -10.16 21.62 14.42
CA THR A 139 -10.99 22.61 15.14
C THR A 139 -10.46 22.85 16.55
N ASP A 140 -10.09 21.79 17.28
CA ASP A 140 -9.47 21.90 18.60
C ASP A 140 -8.13 22.65 18.53
N LEU A 141 -7.26 22.28 17.59
CA LEU A 141 -5.97 22.93 17.39
C LEU A 141 -6.13 24.43 17.10
N ALA A 142 -7.06 24.80 16.21
CA ALA A 142 -7.36 26.20 15.90
C ALA A 142 -7.85 26.97 17.13
N LYS A 143 -8.69 26.37 17.98
CA LYS A 143 -9.13 26.99 19.24
C LYS A 143 -7.95 27.22 20.18
N ARG A 144 -7.08 26.23 20.36
CA ARG A 144 -5.89 26.36 21.22
C ARG A 144 -4.90 27.39 20.70
N ALA A 145 -4.65 27.43 19.39
CA ALA A 145 -3.80 28.45 18.76
C ALA A 145 -4.34 29.86 19.00
N LYS A 146 -5.66 30.05 18.84
CA LYS A 146 -6.32 31.34 19.12
C LYS A 146 -6.19 31.75 20.59
N VAL A 147 -6.32 30.83 21.54
CA VAL A 147 -6.09 31.11 22.97
C VAL A 147 -4.64 31.49 23.25
N ALA A 148 -3.69 30.92 22.50
CA ALA A 148 -2.26 31.21 22.61
C ALA A 148 -1.81 32.47 21.84
N ASN A 149 -2.71 33.17 21.13
CA ASN A 149 -2.40 34.29 20.23
C ASN A 149 -1.33 33.96 19.16
N LEU A 150 -1.38 32.74 18.62
CA LEU A 150 -0.64 32.32 17.42
C LEU A 150 -1.44 32.58 16.15
#